data_AF-A0AA43QXS5-F1
#
_entry.id   AF-A0AA43QXS5-F1
#
_cell.length_a   1.000
_cell.length_b   1.000
_cell.length_c   1.000
_cell.angle_alpha   90.00
_cell.angle_beta   90.00
_cell.angle_gamma   90.00
#
_symmetry.space_group_name_H-M   'P 1'
#
loop_
_entity.id
_entity.type
_entity.pdbx_description
1 polymer ?
#
loop_
_entity_poly.entity_id
_entity_poly.type
_entity_poly.pdbx_seq_one_letter_code
_entity_poly.pdbx_strand_id
1 'polypeptide(L)'
;MKNTKQSIVINKVELLDLLLPIEKSTLINLVSETKLRMNKRNNPYFDKVIKKSKCNFLIGNDYQTRVQKNESKEGLTPDFISEENKVGNHVSKCVLFNEKTQSHYLQVERFDEIKPKVEYIFEGNQIDKMLFNDFMVKVSNTSRQDQERKVNVLSYKLDSIKEISLNGQKYVVQD
;
A
#
# COMPACT_ATOMS: atom_id res chain seq x y z
N MET A 1 -4.32 -16.01 27.52
CA MET A 1 -2.99 -16.15 26.88
C MET A 1 -3.16 -15.77 25.41
N LYS A 2 -2.44 -14.78 24.88
CA LYS A 2 -2.45 -14.48 23.44
C LYS A 2 -1.67 -15.60 22.75
N ASN A 3 -2.32 -16.40 21.91
CA ASN A 3 -1.62 -17.34 21.02
C ASN A 3 -0.73 -16.51 20.10
N THR A 4 0.55 -16.42 20.42
CA THR A 4 1.56 -15.85 19.53
C THR A 4 1.74 -16.84 18.40
N LYS A 5 0.94 -16.70 17.33
CA LYS A 5 1.17 -17.47 16.11
C LYS A 5 2.59 -17.18 15.64
N GLN A 6 3.37 -18.24 15.49
CA GLN A 6 4.76 -18.19 15.05
C GLN A 6 4.81 -17.55 13.66
N SER A 7 5.71 -16.60 13.45
CA SER A 7 5.92 -15.98 12.14
C SER A 7 6.66 -16.94 11.21
N ILE A 8 6.22 -17.02 9.96
CA ILE A 8 6.91 -17.77 8.89
C ILE A 8 7.82 -16.80 8.15
N VAL A 9 9.07 -17.16 7.94
CA VAL A 9 9.98 -16.41 7.08
C VAL A 9 9.78 -16.87 5.65
N ILE A 10 9.60 -15.92 4.74
CA ILE A 10 9.43 -16.19 3.30
C ILE A 10 10.32 -15.26 2.49
N ASN A 11 10.66 -15.68 1.28
CA ASN A 11 11.28 -14.83 0.28
C ASN A 11 10.23 -14.14 -0.61
N LYS A 12 10.70 -13.34 -1.57
CA LYS A 12 9.85 -12.57 -2.48
C LYS A 12 9.06 -13.44 -3.47
N VAL A 13 9.61 -14.57 -3.90
CA VAL A 13 8.93 -15.51 -4.79
C VAL A 13 7.78 -16.17 -4.04
N GLU A 14 8.04 -16.62 -2.82
CA GLU A 14 7.00 -17.21 -1.94
C GLU A 14 5.92 -16.19 -1.55
N LEU A 15 6.28 -14.91 -1.37
CA LEU A 15 5.31 -13.84 -1.18
C LEU A 15 4.41 -13.68 -2.42
N LEU A 16 4.98 -13.73 -3.62
CA LEU A 16 4.22 -13.65 -4.85
C LEU A 16 3.28 -14.87 -5.00
N ASP A 17 3.78 -16.08 -4.76
CA ASP A 17 3.01 -17.32 -4.80
C ASP A 17 1.84 -17.33 -3.78
N LEU A 18 2.00 -16.64 -2.66
CA LEU A 18 0.93 -16.45 -1.66
C LEU A 18 -0.14 -15.45 -2.13
N LEU A 19 0.23 -14.44 -2.92
CA LEU A 19 -0.66 -13.37 -3.35
C LEU A 19 -1.41 -13.68 -4.66
N LEU A 20 -0.79 -14.43 -5.57
CA LEU A 20 -1.37 -14.77 -6.88
C LEU A 20 -2.73 -15.50 -6.78
N PRO A 21 -2.94 -16.48 -5.88
CA PRO A 21 -4.19 -17.23 -5.80
C PRO A 21 -5.36 -16.50 -5.13
N ILE A 22 -5.17 -15.26 -4.66
CA ILE A 22 -6.19 -14.52 -3.93
C ILE A 22 -7.27 -14.03 -4.90
N GLU A 23 -8.44 -14.67 -4.86
CA GLU A 23 -9.59 -14.31 -5.71
C GLU A 23 -10.65 -13.44 -5.01
N LYS A 24 -10.62 -13.40 -3.68
CA LYS A 24 -11.62 -12.70 -2.87
C LYS A 24 -11.00 -11.54 -2.09
N SER A 25 -11.83 -10.53 -1.85
CA SER A 25 -11.54 -9.42 -0.96
C SER A 25 -11.02 -9.92 0.39
N THR A 26 -9.77 -9.60 0.71
CA THR A 26 -9.12 -10.12 1.93
C THR A 26 -8.44 -9.01 2.72
N LEU A 27 -8.72 -8.95 4.03
CA LEU A 27 -8.06 -8.00 4.93
C LEU A 27 -6.64 -8.50 5.26
N ILE A 28 -5.68 -7.59 5.17
CA ILE A 28 -4.28 -7.85 5.51
C ILE A 28 -3.74 -6.80 6.48
N ASN A 29 -2.71 -7.18 7.23
CA ASN A 29 -1.81 -6.22 7.86
C ASN A 29 -0.50 -6.20 7.07
N LEU A 30 0.01 -5.01 6.76
CA LEU A 30 1.23 -4.82 5.98
C LEU A 30 2.22 -3.97 6.77
N VAL A 31 3.48 -4.39 6.78
CA VAL A 31 4.63 -3.56 7.16
C VAL A 31 5.47 -3.33 5.92
N SER A 32 5.69 -2.06 5.56
CA SER A 32 6.48 -1.66 4.40
C SER A 32 7.56 -0.65 4.77
N GLU A 33 8.70 -0.72 4.10
CA GLU A 33 9.79 0.25 4.18
C GLU A 33 10.04 0.86 2.81
N THR A 34 9.98 2.19 2.74
CA THR A 34 10.13 2.95 1.48
C THR A 34 10.98 4.19 1.71
N LYS A 35 11.74 4.59 0.70
CA LYS A 35 12.40 5.91 0.69
C LYS A 35 11.33 7.00 0.73
N LEU A 36 11.47 7.95 1.66
CA LEU A 36 10.50 9.01 1.83
C LEU A 36 10.61 10.01 0.66
N ARG A 37 9.48 10.28 0.00
CA ARG A 37 9.44 11.23 -1.12
C ARG A 37 9.58 12.66 -0.61
N MET A 38 10.66 13.32 -1.04
CA MET A 38 10.97 14.70 -0.66
C MET A 38 11.40 15.55 -1.86
N ASN A 39 11.32 16.86 -1.70
CA ASN A 39 11.88 17.84 -2.62
C ASN A 39 13.42 17.79 -2.58
N LYS A 40 14.08 17.95 -3.73
CA LYS A 40 15.56 17.86 -3.85
C LYS A 40 16.29 19.11 -3.38
N ARG A 41 15.74 20.29 -3.70
CA ARG A 41 16.44 21.57 -3.55
C ARG A 41 16.79 21.86 -2.09
N ASN A 42 18.09 22.03 -1.81
CA ASN A 42 18.64 22.35 -0.49
C ASN A 42 18.16 21.41 0.64
N ASN A 43 17.92 20.13 0.33
CA ASN A 43 17.40 19.16 1.28
C ASN A 43 18.48 18.17 1.73
N PRO A 44 18.97 18.25 2.99
CA PRO A 44 19.98 17.32 3.50
C PRO A 44 19.46 15.90 3.72
N TYR A 45 18.13 15.72 3.76
CA TYR A 45 17.44 14.44 3.98
C TYR A 45 17.08 13.71 2.69
N PHE A 46 17.34 14.32 1.52
CA PHE A 46 16.91 13.80 0.23
C PHE A 46 17.46 12.40 -0.02
N ASP A 47 16.57 11.45 -0.29
CA ASP A 47 16.86 10.02 -0.57
C ASP A 47 17.53 9.24 0.58
N LYS A 48 17.62 9.82 1.78
CA LYS A 48 18.26 9.22 2.96
C LYS A 48 17.29 8.76 4.04
N VAL A 49 16.07 9.32 4.08
CA VAL A 49 15.06 8.96 5.08
C VAL A 49 14.24 7.79 4.60
N ILE A 50 14.17 6.73 5.39
CA ILE A 50 13.29 5.58 5.18
C ILE A 50 12.04 5.76 6.04
N LYS A 51 10.88 5.63 5.40
CA LYS A 51 9.58 5.54 6.06
C LYS A 51 9.23 4.07 6.25
N LYS A 52 9.12 3.66 7.51
CA LYS A 52 8.54 2.38 7.91
C LYS A 52 7.08 2.60 8.28
N SER A 53 6.17 1.84 7.67
CA SER A 53 4.73 2.01 7.86
C SER A 53 4.08 0.67 8.14
N LYS A 54 3.22 0.63 9.16
CA LYS A 54 2.39 -0.53 9.51
C LYS A 54 0.91 -0.16 9.47
N CYS A 55 0.11 -0.85 8.67
CA CYS A 55 -1.31 -0.55 8.53
C CYS A 55 -2.12 -1.78 8.10
N ASN A 56 -3.44 -1.73 8.32
CA ASN A 56 -4.37 -2.69 7.74
C ASN A 56 -4.87 -2.17 6.40
N PHE A 57 -5.06 -3.08 5.45
CA PHE A 57 -5.57 -2.80 4.13
C PHE A 57 -6.50 -3.91 3.66
N LEU A 58 -7.26 -3.65 2.59
CA LEU A 58 -8.05 -4.64 1.89
C LEU A 58 -7.43 -4.89 0.51
N ILE A 59 -7.29 -6.15 0.10
CA ILE A 59 -6.75 -6.55 -1.21
C ILE A 59 -7.75 -7.37 -1.99
N GLY A 60 -7.57 -7.48 -3.31
CA GLY A 60 -8.40 -8.33 -4.17
C GLY A 60 -9.74 -7.73 -4.57
N ASN A 61 -9.92 -6.41 -4.36
CA ASN A 61 -11.12 -5.70 -4.79
C ASN A 61 -10.98 -5.17 -6.21
N ASP A 62 -12.08 -5.19 -6.95
CA ASP A 62 -12.21 -4.42 -8.18
C ASP A 62 -12.50 -2.95 -7.86
N TYR A 63 -11.60 -2.05 -8.27
CA TYR A 63 -11.68 -0.62 -7.93
C TYR A 63 -12.95 0.04 -8.49
N GLN A 64 -13.28 -0.18 -9.76
CA GLN A 64 -14.44 0.42 -10.41
C GLN A 64 -15.73 -0.03 -9.72
N THR A 65 -15.90 -1.34 -9.55
CA THR A 65 -17.06 -1.93 -8.85
C THR A 65 -17.15 -1.38 -7.42
N ARG A 66 -16.02 -1.18 -6.74
CA ARG A 66 -15.99 -0.65 -5.37
C ARG A 66 -16.46 0.80 -5.30
N VAL A 67 -16.07 1.65 -6.26
CA VAL A 67 -16.51 3.05 -6.39
C VAL A 67 -18.00 3.10 -6.69
N GLN A 68 -18.45 2.41 -7.74
CA GLN A 68 -19.85 2.35 -8.16
C GLN A 68 -20.78 1.87 -7.03
N LYS A 69 -20.34 0.90 -6.22
CA LYS A 69 -21.08 0.46 -5.04
C LYS A 69 -21.19 1.52 -3.95
N ASN A 70 -20.19 2.40 -3.79
CA ASN A 70 -20.30 3.51 -2.84
C ASN A 70 -21.20 4.60 -3.41
N GLU A 71 -21.08 4.95 -4.69
CA GLU A 71 -21.99 5.88 -5.39
C GLU A 71 -23.45 5.47 -5.21
N SER A 72 -23.79 4.21 -5.51
CA SER A 72 -25.16 3.71 -5.34
C SER A 72 -25.65 3.77 -3.88
N LYS A 73 -24.76 3.58 -2.89
CA LYS A 73 -25.13 3.66 -1.48
C LYS A 73 -25.35 5.10 -1.00
N GLU A 74 -24.73 6.05 -1.67
CA GLU A 74 -24.85 7.49 -1.39
C GLU A 74 -25.92 8.16 -2.26
N GLY A 75 -26.67 7.38 -3.06
CA GLY A 75 -27.74 7.89 -3.90
C GLY A 75 -27.27 8.54 -5.20
N LEU A 76 -26.00 8.32 -5.58
CA LEU A 76 -25.42 8.78 -6.84
C LEU A 76 -25.60 7.74 -7.95
N THR A 77 -25.53 8.21 -9.20
CA THR A 77 -25.51 7.33 -10.38
C THR A 77 -24.18 6.58 -10.44
N PRO A 78 -24.17 5.23 -10.55
CA PRO A 78 -22.93 4.45 -10.58
C PRO A 78 -22.29 4.41 -11.98
N ASP A 79 -21.82 5.55 -12.47
CA ASP A 79 -21.25 5.70 -13.83
C ASP A 79 -19.72 5.83 -13.85
N PHE A 80 -19.05 5.68 -12.70
CA PHE A 80 -17.60 5.75 -12.63
C PHE A 80 -16.92 4.73 -13.55
N ILE A 81 -15.94 5.20 -14.33
CA ILE A 81 -15.08 4.38 -15.19
C ILE A 81 -13.63 4.55 -14.75
N SER A 82 -12.97 3.44 -14.42
CA SER A 82 -11.56 3.47 -14.03
C SER A 82 -10.67 3.76 -15.24
N GLU A 83 -9.67 4.63 -15.05
CA GLU A 83 -8.57 4.78 -16.00
C GLU A 83 -7.61 3.58 -15.95
N GLU A 84 -6.80 3.44 -17.00
CA GLU A 84 -5.70 2.49 -17.03
C GLU A 84 -4.73 2.69 -15.85
N ASN A 85 -4.27 1.59 -15.27
CA ASN A 85 -3.38 1.61 -14.13
C ASN A 85 -1.95 1.99 -14.56
N LYS A 86 -1.47 3.16 -14.10
CA LYS A 86 -0.14 3.69 -14.44
C LYS A 86 1.02 2.95 -13.75
N VAL A 87 0.74 2.10 -12.76
CA VAL A 87 1.76 1.32 -12.03
C VAL A 87 2.10 0.05 -12.78
N GLY A 88 1.15 -0.61 -13.43
CA GLY A 88 1.36 -1.87 -14.15
C GLY A 88 0.06 -2.59 -14.47
N ASN A 89 0.18 -3.73 -15.15
CA ASN A 89 -0.93 -4.57 -15.57
C ASN A 89 -1.27 -5.59 -14.49
N HIS A 90 -2.56 -5.87 -14.29
CA HIS A 90 -2.99 -6.91 -13.36
C HIS A 90 -2.57 -8.30 -13.85
N VAL A 91 -1.86 -9.04 -12.99
CA VAL A 91 -1.55 -10.47 -13.18
C VAL A 91 -2.35 -11.35 -12.20
N SER A 92 -2.96 -10.75 -11.18
CA SER A 92 -4.01 -11.35 -10.35
C SER A 92 -4.95 -10.25 -9.82
N LYS A 93 -5.93 -10.61 -8.97
CA LYS A 93 -6.84 -9.64 -8.33
C LYS A 93 -6.16 -8.60 -7.47
N CYS A 94 -4.95 -8.87 -6.98
CA CYS A 94 -4.22 -7.93 -6.11
C CYS A 94 -2.78 -7.67 -6.55
N VAL A 95 -2.24 -8.41 -7.52
CA VAL A 95 -0.86 -8.23 -8.00
C VAL A 95 -0.84 -7.55 -9.36
N LEU A 96 -0.01 -6.52 -9.46
CA LEU A 96 0.34 -5.82 -10.69
C LEU A 96 1.76 -6.19 -11.12
N PHE A 97 1.99 -6.29 -12.43
CA PHE A 97 3.32 -6.40 -13.01
C PHE A 97 3.62 -5.20 -13.90
N ASN A 98 4.80 -4.60 -13.70
CA ASN A 98 5.29 -3.51 -14.54
C ASN A 98 6.43 -4.01 -15.43
N GLU A 99 6.15 -4.18 -16.72
CA GLU A 99 7.11 -4.67 -17.71
C GLU A 99 8.33 -3.76 -17.87
N LYS A 100 8.18 -2.43 -17.72
CA LYS A 100 9.29 -1.47 -17.87
C LYS A 100 10.32 -1.59 -16.75
N THR A 101 9.85 -1.89 -15.54
CA THR A 101 10.70 -1.97 -14.32
C THR A 101 10.93 -3.42 -13.86
N GLN A 102 10.36 -4.41 -14.58
CA GLN A 102 10.41 -5.83 -14.23
C GLN A 102 10.09 -6.08 -12.76
N SER A 103 9.03 -5.43 -12.26
CA SER A 103 8.71 -5.38 -10.84
C SER A 103 7.25 -5.72 -10.58
N HIS A 104 7.02 -6.50 -9.52
CA HIS A 104 5.69 -6.81 -9.01
C HIS A 104 5.27 -5.81 -7.92
N TYR A 105 3.98 -5.50 -7.88
CA TYR A 105 3.37 -4.61 -6.91
C TYR A 105 2.11 -5.24 -6.32
N LEU A 106 1.90 -5.07 -5.02
CA LEU A 106 0.66 -5.39 -4.33
C LEU A 106 -0.25 -4.15 -4.34
N GLN A 107 -1.41 -4.25 -4.98
CA GLN A 107 -2.45 -3.24 -4.95
C GLN A 107 -3.33 -3.43 -3.72
N VAL A 108 -3.58 -2.34 -2.99
CA VAL A 108 -4.33 -2.34 -1.73
C VAL A 108 -5.33 -1.19 -1.67
N GLU A 109 -6.48 -1.40 -1.04
CA GLU A 109 -7.42 -0.35 -0.62
C GLU A 109 -7.09 0.08 0.80
N ARG A 110 -6.94 1.39 0.99
CA ARG A 110 -6.74 2.07 2.27
C ARG A 110 -8.06 2.65 2.76
N PHE A 111 -8.29 2.51 4.05
CA PHE A 111 -9.42 3.15 4.77
C PHE A 111 -8.92 4.39 5.51
N ASP A 112 -9.61 5.51 5.36
CA ASP A 112 -9.17 6.77 5.98
C ASP A 112 -9.30 6.78 7.50
N GLU A 113 -10.21 5.96 8.03
CA GLU A 113 -10.43 5.72 9.46
C GLU A 113 -9.27 4.92 10.07
N ILE A 114 -8.53 4.15 9.26
CA ILE A 114 -7.39 3.34 9.71
C ILE A 114 -6.10 4.11 9.43
N LYS A 115 -5.56 4.74 10.48
CA LYS A 115 -4.28 5.46 10.38
C LYS A 115 -3.09 4.51 10.49
N PRO A 116 -2.08 4.63 9.60
CA PRO A 116 -0.86 3.83 9.70
C PRO A 116 -0.04 4.24 10.93
N LYS A 117 0.62 3.28 11.56
CA LYS A 117 1.74 3.56 12.47
C LYS A 117 2.99 3.81 11.62
N VAL A 118 3.62 4.95 11.80
CA VAL A 118 4.74 5.39 10.95
C VAL A 118 5.95 5.73 11.81
N GLU A 119 7.09 5.23 11.39
CA GLU A 119 8.41 5.55 11.93
C GLU A 119 9.30 6.03 10.78
N TYR A 120 10.21 6.95 11.08
CA TYR A 120 11.17 7.48 10.12
C TYR A 120 12.58 7.18 10.60
N ILE A 121 13.40 6.67 9.68
CA ILE A 121 14.77 6.24 9.96
C ILE A 121 15.69 7.06 9.07
N PHE A 122 16.71 7.66 9.67
CA PHE A 122 17.77 8.41 9.00
C PHE A 122 19.12 7.94 9.56
N GLU A 123 20.00 7.47 8.69
CA GLU A 123 21.35 7.00 9.07
C GLU A 123 21.33 5.98 10.23
N GLY A 124 20.38 5.03 10.17
CA GLY A 124 20.22 3.97 11.16
C GLY A 124 19.46 4.37 12.44
N ASN A 125 19.14 5.65 12.63
CA ASN A 125 18.49 6.16 13.83
C ASN A 125 17.07 6.64 13.53
N GLN A 126 16.19 6.55 14.53
CA GLN A 126 14.86 7.15 14.43
C GLN A 126 14.97 8.68 14.41
N ILE A 127 14.22 9.33 13.52
CA ILE A 127 14.20 10.79 13.38
C ILE A 127 12.77 11.33 13.50
N ASP A 128 12.60 12.48 14.16
CA ASP A 128 11.31 13.15 14.27
C ASP A 128 10.91 13.77 12.92
N LYS A 129 9.63 13.60 12.55
CA LYS A 129 9.06 14.18 11.33
C LYS A 129 9.23 15.70 11.26
N MET A 130 9.17 16.40 12.39
CA MET A 130 9.29 17.86 12.44
C MET A 130 10.59 18.37 11.80
N LEU A 131 11.66 17.57 11.80
CA LEU A 131 12.98 17.97 11.29
C LEU A 131 13.05 18.06 9.76
N PHE A 132 12.18 17.34 9.05
CA PHE A 132 12.22 17.27 7.58
C PHE A 132 10.86 17.53 6.92
N ASN A 133 9.84 17.90 7.69
CA ASN A 133 8.47 18.06 7.20
C ASN A 133 8.37 19.05 6.04
N ASP A 134 9.13 20.15 6.08
CA ASP A 134 9.11 21.19 5.05
C ASP A 134 9.69 20.72 3.71
N PHE A 135 10.50 19.65 3.73
CA PHE A 135 11.02 19.02 2.53
C PHE A 135 10.09 17.97 1.95
N MET A 136 9.04 17.54 2.66
CA MET A 136 8.11 16.54 2.17
C MET A 136 7.26 17.08 1.00
N VAL A 137 6.99 16.22 0.03
CA VAL A 137 6.07 16.57 -1.06
C VAL A 137 4.64 16.63 -0.53
N LYS A 138 3.90 17.69 -0.90
CA LYS A 138 2.48 17.84 -0.53
C LYS A 138 1.65 16.70 -1.14
N VAL A 139 0.77 16.12 -0.33
CA VAL A 139 -0.19 15.12 -0.80
C VAL A 139 -1.34 15.84 -1.51
N SER A 140 -1.67 15.40 -2.72
CA SER A 140 -2.83 15.87 -3.48
C SER A 140 -3.97 14.88 -3.36
N ASN A 141 -5.20 15.37 -3.22
CA ASN A 141 -6.40 14.53 -3.26
C ASN A 141 -6.90 14.37 -4.70
N THR A 142 -7.51 13.23 -5.00
CA THR A 142 -8.22 13.03 -6.27
C THR A 142 -9.61 13.67 -6.23
N SER A 143 -9.97 14.34 -7.32
CA SER A 143 -11.28 14.97 -7.55
C SER A 143 -12.19 14.14 -8.46
N ARG A 144 -11.82 12.90 -8.78
CA ARG A 144 -12.54 12.03 -9.75
C ARG A 144 -13.63 11.15 -9.15
N GLN A 145 -13.85 11.27 -7.84
CA GLN A 145 -14.81 10.48 -7.09
C GLN A 145 -15.74 11.49 -6.41
N ASP A 146 -16.99 11.49 -6.85
CA ASP A 146 -18.01 12.43 -6.38
C ASP A 146 -18.61 12.01 -5.04
N GLN A 147 -18.54 10.72 -4.73
CA GLN A 147 -18.96 10.17 -3.44
C GLN A 147 -18.07 10.67 -2.29
N GLU A 148 -18.68 10.88 -1.12
CA GLU A 148 -18.00 11.25 0.10
C GLU A 148 -17.06 10.14 0.56
N ARG A 149 -17.53 8.88 0.52
CA ARG A 149 -16.72 7.73 0.91
C ARG A 149 -15.84 7.27 -0.24
N LYS A 150 -14.70 7.95 -0.39
CA LYS A 150 -13.72 7.65 -1.44
C LYS A 150 -13.07 6.27 -1.26
N VAL A 151 -12.82 5.62 -2.38
CA VAL A 151 -12.06 4.37 -2.49
C VAL A 151 -10.61 4.75 -2.78
N ASN A 152 -9.74 4.60 -1.78
CA ASN A 152 -8.33 4.97 -1.88
C ASN A 152 -7.48 3.74 -2.21
N VAL A 153 -7.03 3.62 -3.45
CA VAL A 153 -6.16 2.52 -3.89
C VAL A 153 -4.70 2.95 -3.93
N LEU A 154 -3.81 2.11 -3.40
CA LEU A 154 -2.36 2.29 -3.37
C LEU A 154 -1.67 1.05 -3.94
N SER A 155 -0.42 1.19 -4.37
CA SER A 155 0.40 0.07 -4.83
C SER A 155 1.74 0.07 -4.11
N TYR A 156 2.09 -1.06 -3.51
CA TYR A 156 3.36 -1.29 -2.84
C TYR A 156 4.24 -2.19 -3.70
N LYS A 157 5.46 -1.76 -4.03
CA LYS A 157 6.44 -2.65 -4.66
C LYS A 157 6.69 -3.83 -3.72
N LEU A 158 6.72 -5.07 -4.21
CA LEU A 158 6.92 -6.23 -3.33
C LEU A 158 8.24 -6.12 -2.54
N ASP A 159 9.30 -5.54 -3.11
CA ASP A 159 10.57 -5.27 -2.42
C ASP A 159 10.44 -4.38 -1.18
N SER A 160 9.41 -3.52 -1.14
CA SER A 160 9.18 -2.64 0.00
C SER A 160 8.49 -3.35 1.16
N ILE A 161 7.93 -4.55 0.95
CA ILE A 161 7.18 -5.28 1.96
C ILE A 161 8.16 -6.02 2.87
N LYS A 162 8.06 -5.79 4.18
CA LYS A 162 8.87 -6.44 5.21
C LYS A 162 8.09 -7.46 6.03
N GLU A 163 6.79 -7.21 6.21
CA GLU A 163 5.89 -8.18 6.83
C GLU A 163 4.52 -8.10 6.19
N ILE A 164 3.84 -9.24 6.06
CA ILE A 164 2.44 -9.31 5.72
C ILE A 164 1.73 -10.30 6.65
N SER A 165 0.53 -9.95 7.11
CA SER A 165 -0.35 -10.91 7.80
C SER A 165 -1.58 -11.14 6.96
N LEU A 166 -1.82 -12.41 6.62
CA LEU A 166 -2.92 -12.88 5.78
C LEU A 166 -3.49 -14.17 6.38
N ASN A 167 -4.81 -14.35 6.38
CA ASN A 167 -5.48 -15.55 6.90
C ASN A 167 -5.07 -15.92 8.34
N GLY A 168 -4.78 -14.89 9.14
CA GLY A 168 -4.32 -15.02 10.51
C GLY A 168 -2.92 -15.62 10.64
N GLN A 169 -2.14 -15.76 9.57
CA GLN A 169 -0.72 -16.12 9.61
C GLN A 169 0.13 -14.87 9.36
N LYS A 170 1.22 -14.72 10.13
CA LYS A 170 2.20 -13.64 9.95
C LYS A 170 3.37 -14.18 9.13
N TYR A 171 3.75 -13.44 8.09
CA TYR A 171 4.89 -13.70 7.25
C TYR A 171 5.89 -12.55 7.36
N VAL A 172 7.17 -12.88 7.50
CA VAL A 172 8.29 -11.94 7.49
C VAL A 172 9.04 -12.15 6.19
N VAL A 173 9.20 -11.09 5.40
CA VAL A 173 9.81 -11.15 4.07
C VAL A 173 11.30 -10.84 4.22
N GLN A 174 12.13 -11.80 3.85
CA GLN A 174 13.60 -11.67 3.81
C GLN A 174 14.08 -11.93 2.39
N ASP A 175 15.24 -11.37 2.04
CA ASP A 175 15.88 -11.62 0.75
C ASP A 175 16.58 -12.99 0.73
#